data_AF-A0AAU2VF70-F1
#
_entry.id   AF-A0AAU2VF70-F1
#
_cell.length_a   1.000
_cell.length_b   1.000
_cell.length_c   1.000
_cell.angle_alpha   90.00
_cell.angle_beta   90.00
_cell.angle_gamma   90.00
#
_symmetry.space_group_name_H-M   'P 1'
#
loop_
_entity.id
_entity.type
_entity.pdbx_description
1 polymer ?
#
loop_
_entity_poly.entity_id
_entity_poly.type
_entity_poly.pdbx_seq_one_letter_code
_entity_poly.pdbx_strand_id
1 'polypeptide(L)'
;MSIDEAAARSGVQSELRRKVRCVLTYVLLHGAAWLAISQTVWWDDSFLEIMELGAAMLVFIGGPSLLIALVAVSEHRRMDVVQFRILLGMSLILCVWPLLGSSASEPLLFQVMAQIAFAALVPTPLVPANWAK
;
A
#
# COMPACT_ATOMS: atom_id res chain seq x y z
N MET A 1 -21.90 -26.88 -17.50
CA MET A 1 -21.37 -25.61 -16.96
C MET A 1 -22.15 -24.49 -17.63
N SER A 2 -22.98 -23.78 -16.87
CA SER A 2 -23.89 -22.76 -17.41
C SER A 2 -23.14 -21.45 -17.70
N ILE A 3 -23.71 -20.59 -18.55
CA ILE A 3 -23.14 -19.27 -18.88
C ILE A 3 -23.00 -18.42 -17.61
N ASP A 4 -23.91 -18.55 -16.65
CA ASP A 4 -23.88 -17.84 -15.37
C ASP A 4 -22.71 -18.27 -14.47
N GLU A 5 -22.38 -19.56 -14.45
CA GLU A 5 -21.22 -20.08 -13.71
C GLU A 5 -19.90 -19.55 -14.29
N ALA A 6 -19.80 -19.47 -15.62
CA ALA A 6 -18.62 -18.94 -16.30
C ALA A 6 -18.45 -17.43 -16.04
N ALA A 7 -19.56 -16.67 -16.10
CA ALA A 7 -19.56 -15.24 -15.80
C ALA A 7 -19.16 -14.97 -14.35
N ALA A 8 -19.74 -15.69 -13.39
CA ALA A 8 -19.41 -15.58 -11.97
C ALA A 8 -17.93 -15.89 -11.70
N ARG A 9 -17.40 -16.97 -12.29
CA ARG A 9 -15.99 -17.37 -12.12
C ARG A 9 -15.03 -16.34 -12.71
N SER A 10 -15.37 -15.73 -13.85
CA SER A 10 -14.57 -14.68 -14.47
C SER A 10 -14.53 -13.39 -13.61
N GLY A 11 -15.67 -13.03 -13.02
CA GLY A 11 -15.78 -11.89 -12.10
C GLY A 11 -14.88 -12.07 -10.87
N VAL A 12 -14.97 -13.23 -10.21
CA VAL A 12 -14.15 -13.58 -9.04
C VAL A 12 -12.65 -13.56 -9.37
N GLN A 13 -12.24 -14.13 -10.52
CA GLN A 13 -10.83 -14.10 -10.94
C GLN A 13 -10.32 -12.68 -11.21
N SER A 14 -11.15 -11.80 -11.77
CA SER A 14 -10.78 -10.41 -12.03
C SER A 14 -10.59 -9.61 -10.74
N GLU A 15 -11.43 -9.87 -9.73
CA GLU A 15 -11.33 -9.24 -8.41
C GLU A 15 -10.12 -9.74 -7.63
N LEU A 16 -9.90 -11.06 -7.60
CA LEU A 16 -8.73 -11.67 -6.97
C LEU A 16 -7.43 -11.10 -7.56
N ARG A 17 -7.34 -11.01 -8.90
CA ARG A 17 -6.19 -10.41 -9.58
C ARG A 17 -5.95 -8.96 -9.16
N ARG A 18 -7.02 -8.18 -8.94
CA ARG A 18 -6.90 -6.78 -8.49
C ARG A 18 -6.41 -6.69 -7.05
N LYS A 19 -6.93 -7.53 -6.15
CA LYS A 19 -6.46 -7.61 -4.75
C LYS A 19 -4.99 -8.04 -4.68
N VAL A 20 -4.60 -9.08 -5.43
CA VAL A 20 -3.19 -9.53 -5.51
C VAL A 20 -2.28 -8.40 -5.99
N ARG A 21 -2.67 -7.66 -7.03
CA ARG A 21 -1.90 -6.50 -7.50
C ARG A 21 -1.80 -5.40 -6.45
N CYS A 22 -2.90 -5.10 -5.76
CA CYS A 22 -2.89 -4.12 -4.67
C CYS A 22 -1.87 -4.50 -3.58
N VAL A 23 -1.94 -5.75 -3.10
CA VAL A 23 -1.00 -6.28 -2.11
C VAL A 23 0.43 -6.24 -2.64
N LEU A 24 0.66 -6.63 -3.90
CA LEU A 24 2.00 -6.62 -4.49
C LEU A 24 2.58 -5.20 -4.60
N THR A 25 1.80 -4.23 -5.10
CA THR A 25 2.21 -2.82 -5.17
C THR A 25 2.55 -2.28 -3.77
N TYR A 26 1.73 -2.61 -2.78
CA TYR A 26 1.95 -2.25 -1.39
C TYR A 26 3.27 -2.80 -0.86
N VAL A 27 3.48 -4.12 -0.99
CA VAL A 27 4.69 -4.80 -0.51
C VAL A 27 5.95 -4.28 -1.19
N LEU A 28 5.90 -4.02 -2.50
CA LEU A 28 7.05 -3.51 -3.25
C LEU A 28 7.42 -2.08 -2.80
N LEU A 29 6.44 -1.18 -2.66
CA LEU A 29 6.70 0.20 -2.24
C LEU A 29 7.20 0.30 -0.80
N HIS A 30 6.52 -0.39 0.12
CA HIS A 30 6.92 -0.38 1.51
C HIS A 30 8.23 -1.16 1.73
N GLY A 31 8.45 -2.26 1.03
CA GLY A 31 9.73 -2.99 1.04
C GLY A 31 10.89 -2.13 0.55
N ALA A 32 10.70 -1.34 -0.51
CA ALA A 32 11.69 -0.38 -0.99
C ALA A 32 11.96 0.73 0.04
N ALA A 33 10.92 1.25 0.70
CA ALA A 33 11.07 2.22 1.79
C ALA A 33 11.85 1.63 2.97
N TRP A 34 11.55 0.40 3.40
CA TRP A 34 12.30 -0.31 4.44
C TRP A 34 13.76 -0.54 4.07
N LEU A 35 14.02 -0.93 2.82
CA LEU A 35 15.38 -1.08 2.32
C LEU A 35 16.12 0.26 2.38
N ALA A 36 15.52 1.36 1.95
CA ALA A 36 16.12 2.69 2.03
C ALA A 36 16.44 3.07 3.48
N ILE A 37 15.50 2.89 4.40
CA ILE A 37 15.68 3.15 5.84
C ILE A 37 16.85 2.34 6.40
N SER A 38 16.99 1.07 6.03
CA SER A 38 18.10 0.22 6.49
C SER A 38 19.48 0.72 6.07
N GLN A 39 19.55 1.55 5.02
CA GLN A 39 20.80 2.14 4.54
C GLN A 39 21.12 3.51 5.16
N THR A 40 20.12 4.20 5.73
CA THR A 40 20.32 5.55 6.29
C THR A 40 20.42 5.56 7.81
N VAL A 41 19.90 4.55 8.50
CA VAL A 41 20.06 4.44 9.96
C VAL A 41 21.52 4.07 10.30
N TRP A 42 22.10 4.83 11.22
CA TRP A 42 23.46 4.61 11.70
C TRP A 42 23.53 3.28 12.47
N TRP A 43 24.55 2.48 12.18
CA TRP A 43 24.74 1.13 12.75
C TRP A 43 25.08 1.14 14.26
N ASP A 44 25.10 2.32 14.88
CA ASP A 44 25.32 2.51 16.31
C ASP A 44 24.06 2.21 17.15
N ASP A 45 22.87 2.29 16.55
CA ASP A 45 21.63 1.79 17.16
C ASP A 45 21.60 0.26 17.06
N SER A 46 21.13 -0.42 18.11
CA SER A 46 21.14 -1.88 18.09
C SER A 46 20.21 -2.39 16.98
N PHE A 47 20.68 -3.34 16.16
CA PHE A 47 19.90 -3.96 15.08
C PHE A 47 18.48 -4.39 15.55
N LEU A 48 18.37 -4.83 16.80
CA LEU A 48 17.11 -5.21 17.43
C LEU A 48 16.15 -4.04 17.62
N GLU A 49 16.61 -2.86 18.06
CA GLU A 49 15.76 -1.67 18.22
C GLU A 49 15.22 -1.19 16.87
N ILE A 50 16.05 -1.22 15.83
CA ILE A 50 15.64 -0.87 14.46
C ILE A 50 14.59 -1.86 13.94
N MET A 51 14.80 -3.16 14.19
CA MET A 51 13.87 -4.22 13.80
C MET A 51 12.54 -4.14 14.58
N GLU A 52 12.58 -3.83 15.87
CA GLU A 52 11.40 -3.67 16.72
C GLU A 52 10.57 -2.46 16.29
N LEU A 53 11.24 -1.32 16.06
CA LEU A 53 10.60 -0.12 15.51
C LEU A 53 9.97 -0.42 14.14
N GLY A 54 10.68 -1.17 13.31
CA GLY A 54 10.19 -1.59 12.00
C GLY A 54 8.93 -2.46 12.08
N ALA A 55 8.93 -3.46 12.97
CA ALA A 55 7.80 -4.32 13.23
C ALA A 55 6.59 -3.54 13.79
N ALA A 56 6.82 -2.62 14.74
CA ALA A 56 5.78 -1.78 15.29
C ALA A 56 5.13 -0.91 14.19
N MET A 57 5.93 -0.27 13.34
CA MET A 57 5.41 0.50 12.21
C MET A 57 4.59 -0.37 11.24
N LEU A 58 5.04 -1.58 10.93
CA LEU A 58 4.28 -2.50 10.07
C LEU A 58 2.91 -2.83 10.68
N VAL A 59 2.84 -3.06 11.99
CA VAL A 59 1.59 -3.42 12.67
C VAL A 59 0.64 -2.23 12.77
N PHE A 60 1.12 -1.07 13.21
CA PHE A 60 0.26 0.08 13.50
C PHE A 60 -0.06 0.95 12.28
N ILE A 61 0.84 0.98 11.30
CA ILE A 61 0.70 1.79 10.09
C ILE A 61 0.41 0.88 8.91
N GLY A 62 1.17 -0.21 8.80
CA GLY A 62 1.15 -1.05 7.62
C GLY A 62 -0.11 -1.91 7.47
N GLY A 63 -0.48 -2.63 8.53
CA GLY A 63 -1.69 -3.45 8.56
C GLY A 63 -2.97 -2.66 8.27
N PRO A 64 -3.23 -1.55 8.99
CA PRO A 64 -4.41 -0.72 8.74
C PRO A 64 -4.45 -0.12 7.33
N SER A 65 -3.33 0.39 6.83
CA SER A 65 -3.26 0.96 5.47
C SER A 65 -3.56 -0.08 4.39
N LEU A 66 -3.03 -1.30 4.53
CA LEU A 66 -3.32 -2.39 3.61
C LEU A 66 -4.79 -2.84 3.69
N LEU A 67 -5.36 -2.93 4.89
CA LEU A 67 -6.77 -3.30 5.08
C LEU A 67 -7.71 -2.28 4.42
N ILE A 68 -7.47 -0.98 4.66
CA ILE A 68 -8.21 0.11 4.03
C ILE A 68 -8.10 -0.01 2.51
N ALA A 69 -6.90 -0.26 1.99
CA ALA A 69 -6.69 -0.40 0.55
C ALA A 69 -7.42 -1.60 -0.05
N LEU A 70 -7.49 -2.74 0.64
CA LEU A 70 -8.21 -3.93 0.18
C LEU A 70 -9.73 -3.68 0.11
N VAL A 71 -10.29 -3.01 1.12
CA VAL A 71 -11.71 -2.62 1.14
C VAL A 71 -11.97 -1.60 0.03
N ALA A 72 -11.15 -0.56 -0.05
CA ALA A 72 -11.27 0.49 -1.04
C ALA A 72 -11.18 -0.08 -2.47
N VAL A 73 -10.18 -0.93 -2.73
CA VAL A 73 -10.04 -1.61 -4.02
C VAL A 73 -11.30 -2.38 -4.35
N SER A 74 -11.92 -3.09 -3.41
CA SER A 74 -13.16 -3.84 -3.63
C SER A 74 -14.31 -2.92 -4.07
N GLU A 75 -14.45 -1.76 -3.43
CA GLU A 75 -15.52 -0.79 -3.68
C GLU A 75 -15.24 0.21 -4.83
N HIS A 76 -14.04 0.23 -5.42
CA HIS A 76 -13.65 1.25 -6.41
C HIS A 76 -14.58 1.36 -7.64
N ARG A 77 -15.38 0.32 -7.95
CA ARG A 77 -16.35 0.35 -9.07
C ARG A 77 -17.53 1.30 -8.83
N ARG A 78 -17.74 1.72 -7.58
CA ARG A 78 -18.85 2.59 -7.19
C ARG A 78 -18.46 4.07 -7.13
N MET A 79 -17.20 4.40 -7.44
CA MET A 79 -16.64 5.73 -7.19
C MET A 79 -15.72 6.19 -8.32
N ASP A 80 -15.71 7.50 -8.58
CA ASP A 80 -14.75 8.10 -9.51
C ASP A 80 -13.31 7.88 -9.04
N VAL A 81 -12.38 7.68 -9.98
CA VAL A 81 -10.98 7.34 -9.70
C VAL A 81 -10.26 8.45 -8.93
N VAL A 82 -10.55 9.73 -9.23
CA VAL A 82 -9.91 10.86 -8.53
C VAL A 82 -10.43 10.93 -7.10
N GLN A 83 -11.75 10.82 -6.92
CA GLN A 83 -12.39 10.84 -5.61
C GLN A 83 -11.91 9.67 -4.73
N PHE A 84 -11.75 8.49 -5.34
CA PHE A 84 -11.17 7.31 -4.70
C PHE A 84 -9.76 7.56 -4.17
N ARG A 85 -8.87 8.12 -5.01
CA ARG A 85 -7.47 8.40 -4.62
C ARG A 85 -7.39 9.41 -3.49
N ILE A 86 -8.23 10.44 -3.50
CA ILE A 86 -8.27 11.45 -2.45
C ILE A 86 -8.69 10.80 -1.12
N LEU A 87 -9.78 10.04 -1.09
CA LEU A 87 -10.24 9.38 0.15
C LEU A 87 -9.25 8.34 0.67
N LEU A 88 -8.63 7.58 -0.24
CA LEU A 88 -7.58 6.64 0.11
C LEU A 88 -6.40 7.39 0.72
N GLY A 89 -5.91 8.47 0.09
CA GLY A 89 -4.84 9.31 0.61
C GLY A 89 -5.16 9.89 1.99
N MET A 90 -6.37 10.41 2.21
CA MET A 90 -6.80 10.95 3.50
C MET A 90 -6.83 9.88 4.60
N SER A 91 -7.27 8.67 4.26
CA SER A 91 -7.31 7.54 5.19
C SER A 91 -5.91 7.03 5.53
N LEU A 92 -5.02 7.04 4.54
CA LEU A 92 -3.61 6.70 4.68
C LEU A 92 -2.85 7.70 5.56
N ILE A 93 -3.15 9.00 5.46
CA ILE A 93 -2.58 10.03 6.36
C ILE A 93 -2.86 9.72 7.84
N LEU A 94 -4.06 9.23 8.18
CA LEU A 94 -4.38 8.83 9.55
C LEU A 94 -3.50 7.66 10.04
N CYS A 95 -3.16 6.73 9.15
CA CYS A 95 -2.25 5.63 9.48
C CYS A 95 -0.82 6.12 9.73
N VAL A 96 -0.40 7.19 9.06
CA VAL A 96 0.95 7.78 9.22
C VAL A 96 0.99 8.82 10.34
N TRP A 97 -0.14 9.17 10.96
CA TRP A 97 -0.19 10.13 12.06
C TRP A 97 0.71 9.80 13.27
N PRO A 98 0.79 8.54 13.77
CA PRO A 98 1.67 8.20 14.90
C PRO A 98 3.13 8.54 14.67
N LEU A 99 3.50 8.62 13.39
CA LEU A 99 4.83 8.83 12.89
C LEU A 99 5.27 10.31 13.07
N LEU A 100 4.34 11.25 13.33
CA LEU A 100 4.66 12.64 13.72
C LEU A 100 5.22 12.79 15.14
N GLY A 101 5.02 11.79 16.00
CA GLY A 101 5.66 11.73 17.31
C GLY A 101 7.09 11.19 17.27
N SER A 102 7.56 10.72 16.11
CA SER A 102 8.89 10.17 15.92
C SER A 102 9.94 11.28 15.81
N SER A 103 11.02 11.16 16.59
CA SER A 103 12.21 11.99 16.43
C SER A 103 13.06 11.59 15.21
N ALA A 104 12.81 10.42 14.61
CA ALA A 104 13.46 9.96 13.40
C ALA A 104 12.72 10.48 12.15
N SER A 105 13.26 11.54 11.55
CA SER A 105 12.68 12.25 10.40
C SER A 105 12.82 11.47 9.08
N GLU A 106 13.89 10.68 8.91
CA GLU A 106 14.14 9.92 7.68
C GLU A 106 13.17 8.74 7.49
N PRO A 107 12.93 7.86 8.49
CA PRO A 107 11.94 6.78 8.35
C PRO A 107 10.53 7.31 8.07
N LEU A 108 10.17 8.44 8.69
CA LEU A 108 8.91 9.13 8.45
C LEU A 108 8.75 9.52 6.97
N LEU A 109 9.78 10.15 6.40
CA LEU A 109 9.77 10.61 5.01
C LEU A 109 9.59 9.46 4.01
N PHE A 110 10.34 8.37 4.17
CA PHE A 110 10.24 7.22 3.26
C PHE A 110 8.87 6.52 3.36
N GLN A 111 8.30 6.40 4.56
CA GLN A 111 6.98 5.79 4.74
C GLN A 111 5.85 6.67 4.16
N VAL A 112 5.90 7.98 4.37
CA VAL A 112 4.93 8.93 3.78
C VAL A 112 5.00 8.87 2.25
N MET A 113 6.20 8.88 1.67
CA MET A 113 6.37 8.79 0.22
C MET A 113 5.85 7.47 -0.34
N ALA A 114 6.09 6.35 0.35
CA ALA A 114 5.53 5.05 -0.04
C ALA A 114 3.99 5.05 -0.01
N GLN A 115 3.36 5.67 1.00
CA GLN A 115 1.90 5.77 1.08
C GLN A 115 1.30 6.67 -0.01
N ILE A 116 1.94 7.80 -0.32
CA ILE A 116 1.51 8.68 -1.42
C ILE A 116 1.64 7.95 -2.76
N ALA A 117 2.78 7.30 -3.01
CA ALA A 117 3.00 6.53 -4.23
C ALA A 117 1.97 5.40 -4.36
N PHE A 118 1.68 4.71 -3.27
CA PHE A 118 0.68 3.65 -3.24
C PHE A 118 -0.73 4.19 -3.54
N ALA A 119 -1.14 5.27 -2.90
CA ALA A 119 -2.43 5.93 -3.15
C ALA A 119 -2.59 6.38 -4.60
N ALA A 120 -1.52 6.92 -5.20
CA ALA A 120 -1.52 7.37 -6.58
C ALA A 120 -1.60 6.20 -7.58
N LEU A 121 -0.96 5.08 -7.24
CA LEU A 121 -0.91 3.90 -8.10
C LEU A 121 -2.18 3.08 -8.02
N VAL A 122 -2.87 2.97 -6.88
CA VAL A 122 -4.14 2.24 -6.78
C VAL A 122 -5.30 3.08 -7.33
N PRO A 123 -6.24 2.53 -8.14
CA PRO A 123 -6.32 1.17 -8.69
C PRO A 123 -5.66 1.02 -10.06
N THR A 124 -4.97 2.06 -10.53
CA THR A 124 -4.24 2.11 -11.80
C THR A 124 -3.22 0.97 -11.91
N PRO A 125 -3.13 0.30 -13.05
CA PRO A 125 -2.08 -0.69 -13.25
C PRO A 125 -0.70 -0.01 -13.26
N LEU A 126 0.27 -0.61 -12.59
CA LEU A 126 1.70 -0.19 -12.60
C LEU A 126 2.29 -0.10 -14.00
N VAL A 127 1.74 -0.87 -14.94
CA VAL A 127 2.11 -0.85 -16.36
C VAL A 127 0.84 -0.58 -17.17
N PRO A 128 0.84 0.45 -18.04
CA PRO A 128 -0.29 0.71 -18.93
C PRO A 128 -0.58 -0.53 -19.78
N ALA A 129 -1.84 -0.95 -19.89
CA ALA A 129 -2.23 -2.16 -20.64
C ALA A 129 -1.84 -2.09 -22.14
N ASN A 130 -1.54 -0.90 -22.61
CA ASN A 130 -1.10 -0.51 -23.94
C ASN A 130 0.43 -0.55 -24.14
N TRP A 131 1.24 -0.87 -23.13
CA TRP A 131 2.70 -1.08 -23.28
C TRP A 131 3.08 -2.46 -23.82
N ALA A 132 2.13 -3.41 -23.87
CA ALA A 132 2.32 -4.74 -24.46
C ALA A 132 1.77 -4.83 -25.90
N LYS A 133 1.67 -3.70 -26.61
CA LYS A 133 1.28 -3.63 -28.01
C LYS A 133 2.39 -3.04 -28.85
#